data_AF-A0A6V7KP27-F1
#
_entry.id   AF-A0A6V7KP27-F1
#
_cell.length_a   1.000
_cell.length_b   1.000
_cell.length_c   1.000
_cell.angle_alpha   90.00
_cell.angle_beta   90.00
_cell.angle_gamma   90.00
#
_symmetry.space_group_name_H-M   'P 1'
#
loop_
_entity.id
_entity.type
_entity.pdbx_description
1 polymer ?
#
loop_
_entity_poly.entity_id
_entity_poly.type
_entity_poly.pdbx_seq_one_letter_code
_entity_poly.pdbx_strand_id
1 'polypeptide(L)'
;YGHSTPVTVWGKAFCMLYATIGIPLGLVMFQSIGERLNKVASVVIRRMKMYMRCHRTEATEMNLMLATGVLSSIIITTGAAVFSRYEGWSYFDSFYYCFVTLTTIGFGDYVALQ
;
A
#
# COMPACT_ATOMS: atom_id res chain seq x y z
N TYR A 1 0.60 7.54 12.71
CA TYR A 1 1.78 8.36 13.07
C TYR A 1 1.59 9.11 14.37
N GLY A 2 0.62 10.02 14.50
CA GLY A 2 0.41 10.72 15.78
C GLY A 2 1.44 11.82 16.09
N HIS A 3 2.27 12.22 15.12
CA HIS A 3 3.12 13.41 15.21
C HIS A 3 2.30 14.71 15.31
N SER A 4 1.05 14.69 14.83
CA SER A 4 0.04 15.75 15.00
C SER A 4 -1.24 15.15 15.57
N THR A 5 -1.71 15.65 16.72
CA THR A 5 -2.92 15.13 17.40
C THR A 5 -3.84 16.25 17.89
N PRO A 6 -5.18 16.03 17.93
CA PRO A 6 -6.11 17.04 18.41
C PRO A 6 -5.94 17.27 19.92
N VAL A 7 -5.60 18.50 20.29
CA VAL A 7 -5.43 18.90 21.71
C VAL A 7 -6.74 19.30 22.38
N THR A 8 -7.72 19.82 21.62
CA THR A 8 -9.00 20.29 22.15
C THR A 8 -10.01 19.17 22.34
N VAL A 9 -10.91 19.31 23.34
CA VAL A 9 -11.98 18.34 23.60
C VAL A 9 -12.88 18.16 22.37
N TRP A 10 -13.28 19.27 21.73
CA TRP A 10 -14.09 19.24 20.52
C TRP A 10 -13.35 18.61 19.33
N GLY A 11 -12.05 18.85 19.19
CA GLY A 11 -11.22 18.21 18.16
C GLY A 11 -11.14 16.69 18.35
N LYS A 12 -10.98 16.23 19.60
CA LYS A 12 -10.99 14.81 19.94
C LYS A 12 -12.34 14.15 19.64
N ALA A 13 -13.44 14.78 20.04
CA ALA A 13 -14.80 14.29 19.78
C ALA A 13 -15.10 14.17 18.27
N PHE A 14 -14.73 15.21 17.50
CA PHE A 14 -14.85 15.18 16.04
C PHE A 14 -14.00 14.06 15.41
N CYS A 15 -12.76 13.89 15.87
CA CYS A 15 -11.87 12.82 15.40
C CYS A 15 -12.45 11.42 15.63
N MET A 16 -13.08 11.17 16.79
CA MET A 16 -13.74 9.89 17.08
C MET A 16 -14.90 9.60 16.13
N LEU A 17 -15.77 10.59 15.87
CA LEU A 17 -16.89 10.44 14.92
C LEU A 17 -16.39 10.24 13.49
N TYR A 18 -15.39 11.00 13.08
CA TYR A 18 -14.75 10.88 11.78
C TYR A 18 -14.15 9.48 11.57
N ALA A 19 -13.40 8.97 12.55
CA ALA A 19 -12.80 7.64 12.48
C ALA A 19 -13.84 6.52 12.38
N THR A 20 -14.95 6.65 13.12
CA THR A 20 -16.03 5.64 13.14
C THR A 20 -16.64 5.43 11.75
N ILE A 21 -16.80 6.49 10.96
CA ILE A 21 -17.36 6.41 9.61
C ILE A 21 -16.25 6.19 8.56
N GLY A 22 -15.11 6.84 8.75
CA GLY A 22 -14.00 6.87 7.81
C GLY A 22 -13.26 5.53 7.70
N ILE A 23 -13.05 4.81 8.81
CA ILE A 23 -12.35 3.51 8.78
C ILE A 23 -13.14 2.48 7.96
N PRO A 24 -14.44 2.23 8.20
CA PRO A 24 -15.22 1.30 7.37
C PRO A 24 -15.25 1.70 5.90
N LEU A 25 -15.48 2.98 5.60
CA LEU A 25 -15.52 3.48 4.22
C LEU A 25 -14.16 3.30 3.51
N GLY A 26 -13.07 3.61 4.22
CA GLY A 26 -11.71 3.42 3.74
C GLY A 26 -11.40 1.94 3.46
N LEU A 27 -11.80 1.03 4.34
CA LEU A 27 -11.64 -0.41 4.15
C LEU A 27 -12.38 -0.91 2.90
N VAL A 28 -13.65 -0.51 2.72
CA VAL A 28 -14.43 -0.88 1.53
C VAL A 28 -13.79 -0.33 0.25
N MET A 29 -13.29 0.90 0.29
CA MET A 29 -12.56 1.49 -0.83
C MET A 29 -11.29 0.69 -1.15
N PHE A 30 -10.48 0.35 -0.15
CA PHE A 30 -9.26 -0.46 -0.33
C PHE A 30 -9.58 -1.86 -0.87
N GLN A 31 -10.66 -2.50 -0.42
CA GLN A 31 -11.11 -3.78 -0.97
C GLN A 31 -11.49 -3.66 -2.46
N SER A 32 -12.27 -2.64 -2.82
CA SER A 32 -12.65 -2.41 -4.22
C SER A 32 -11.45 -2.13 -5.12
N ILE A 33 -10.46 -1.37 -4.63
CA ILE A 33 -9.20 -1.14 -5.34
C ILE A 33 -8.43 -2.46 -5.49
N GLY A 34 -8.35 -3.27 -4.43
CA GLY A 34 -7.67 -4.57 -4.44
C GLY A 34 -8.26 -5.54 -5.47
N GLU A 35 -9.59 -5.62 -5.58
CA GLU A 35 -10.27 -6.43 -6.60
C GLU A 35 -9.93 -5.96 -8.02
N ARG A 36 -9.90 -4.64 -8.24
CA ARG A 36 -9.52 -4.06 -9.54
C ARG A 36 -8.06 -4.37 -9.88
N LEU A 37 -7.16 -4.26 -8.91
CA LEU A 37 -5.74 -4.62 -9.09
C LEU A 37 -5.58 -6.10 -9.43
N ASN A 38 -6.29 -7.01 -8.75
CA ASN A 38 -6.29 -8.44 -9.06
C ASN A 38 -6.78 -8.73 -10.48
N LYS A 39 -7.85 -8.04 -10.92
CA LYS A 39 -8.36 -8.15 -12.29
C LYS A 39 -7.33 -7.67 -13.32
N VAL A 40 -6.67 -6.53 -13.06
CA VAL A 40 -5.60 -6.01 -13.93
C VAL A 40 -4.42 -7.00 -13.97
N ALA A 41 -3.98 -7.51 -12.83
CA ALA A 41 -2.91 -8.50 -12.74
C ALA A 41 -3.25 -9.76 -13.57
N SER A 42 -4.49 -10.24 -13.48
CA SER A 42 -4.98 -11.37 -14.27
C SER A 42 -4.88 -11.12 -15.78
N VAL A 43 -5.25 -9.91 -16.23
CA VAL A 43 -5.14 -9.49 -17.64
C VAL A 43 -3.68 -9.40 -18.09
N VAL A 44 -2.81 -8.83 -17.25
CA VAL A 44 -1.37 -8.71 -17.53
C VAL A 44 -0.73 -10.09 -17.64
N ILE A 45 -0.99 -10.99 -16.70
CA ILE A 45 -0.50 -12.38 -16.72
C ILE A 45 -0.97 -13.09 -17.99
N ARG A 46 -2.25 -12.95 -18.35
CA ARG A 46 -2.80 -13.55 -19.57
C ARG A 46 -2.11 -13.01 -20.82
N ARG A 47 -1.89 -11.70 -20.91
CA ARG A 47 -1.16 -11.07 -22.04
C ARG A 47 0.29 -11.54 -22.12
N MET A 48 0.99 -11.59 -20.99
CA MET A 48 2.37 -12.10 -20.91
C MET A 48 2.46 -13.56 -21.35
N LYS A 49 1.54 -14.42 -20.87
CA LYS A 49 1.50 -15.85 -21.28
C LYS A 49 1.21 -16.03 -22.77
N MET A 50 0.33 -15.21 -23.35
CA MET A 50 0.07 -15.22 -24.80
C MET A 50 1.30 -14.83 -25.60
N TYR A 51 2.07 -13.82 -25.14
CA TYR A 51 3.34 -13.44 -25.76
C TYR A 51 4.37 -14.57 -25.71
N MET A 52 4.47 -15.27 -24.57
CA MET A 52 5.39 -16.41 -24.41
C MET A 52 4.91 -17.73 -25.04
N ARG A 53 3.82 -17.72 -25.84
CA ARG A 53 3.23 -18.92 -26.48
C ARG A 53 2.94 -20.08 -25.50
N CYS A 54 2.66 -19.78 -24.23
CA CYS A 54 2.33 -20.81 -23.26
C CYS A 54 0.88 -21.30 -23.44
N HIS A 55 0.70 -22.60 -23.71
CA HIS A 55 -0.59 -23.26 -23.94
C HIS A 55 -1.50 -23.33 -22.68
N ARG A 56 -1.07 -22.81 -21.53
CA ARG A 56 -1.80 -22.89 -20.24
C ARG A 56 -2.19 -21.50 -19.74
N THR A 57 -3.30 -20.99 -20.28
CA THR A 57 -3.81 -19.61 -20.17
C THR A 57 -4.61 -19.28 -18.91
N GLU A 58 -4.81 -20.24 -18.00
CA GLU A 58 -5.50 -20.01 -16.73
C GLU A 58 -4.58 -19.31 -15.71
N ALA A 59 -5.09 -18.27 -15.05
CA ALA A 59 -4.42 -17.60 -13.94
C ALA A 59 -4.90 -18.20 -12.62
N THR A 60 -4.16 -19.17 -12.08
CA THR A 60 -4.44 -19.75 -10.75
C THR A 60 -4.38 -18.68 -9.66
N GLU A 61 -5.18 -18.86 -8.59
CA GLU A 61 -5.17 -18.00 -7.39
C GLU A 61 -3.76 -17.79 -6.82
N MET A 62 -2.93 -18.84 -6.84
CA MET A 62 -1.52 -18.76 -6.45
C MET A 62 -0.70 -17.76 -7.30
N ASN A 63 -0.93 -17.70 -8.62
CA ASN A 63 -0.24 -16.75 -9.49
C ASN A 63 -0.68 -15.31 -9.20
N LEU A 64 -1.95 -15.12 -8.80
CA LEU A 64 -2.48 -13.83 -8.40
C LEU A 64 -1.88 -13.36 -7.07
N MET A 65 -1.83 -14.25 -6.08
CA MET A 65 -1.15 -13.98 -4.80
C MET A 65 0.32 -13.64 -4.99
N LEU A 66 1.03 -14.39 -5.85
CA LEU A 66 2.42 -14.10 -6.16
C LEU A 66 2.57 -12.75 -6.90
N ALA A 67 1.71 -12.49 -7.89
CA ALA A 67 1.77 -11.24 -8.66
C ALA A 67 1.49 -10.01 -7.80
N THR A 68 0.52 -10.07 -6.89
CA THR A 68 0.26 -8.98 -5.94
C THR A 68 1.37 -8.85 -4.90
N GLY A 69 1.97 -9.95 -4.45
CA GLY A 69 3.15 -9.93 -3.58
C GLY A 69 4.34 -9.24 -4.24
N VAL A 70 4.62 -9.56 -5.52
CA VAL A 70 5.67 -8.91 -6.32
C VAL A 70 5.36 -7.44 -6.56
N LEU A 71 4.10 -7.08 -6.85
CA LEU A 71 3.70 -5.69 -7.00
C LEU A 71 3.95 -4.90 -5.70
N SER A 72 3.61 -5.51 -4.55
CA SER A 72 3.81 -4.90 -3.24
C SER A 72 5.30 -4.67 -2.93
N SER A 73 6.16 -5.65 -3.25
CA SER A 73 7.61 -5.49 -3.05
C SER A 73 8.23 -4.44 -3.98
N ILE A 74 7.75 -4.33 -5.23
CA ILE A 74 8.15 -3.26 -6.16
C ILE A 74 7.74 -1.89 -5.61
N ILE A 75 6.52 -1.75 -5.08
CA ILE A 75 6.05 -0.48 -4.50
C ILE A 75 6.93 -0.08 -3.31
N ILE A 76 7.23 -1.01 -2.38
CA ILE A 76 8.05 -0.72 -1.20
C ILE A 76 9.47 -0.33 -1.61
N THR A 77 10.12 -1.10 -2.48
CA THR A 77 11.51 -0.84 -2.89
C THR A 77 11.66 0.44 -3.71
N THR A 78 10.68 0.73 -4.58
CA THR A 78 10.64 1.99 -5.35
C THR A 78 10.35 3.17 -4.43
N GLY A 79 9.40 3.04 -3.52
CA GLY A 79 9.10 4.06 -2.51
C GLY A 79 10.32 4.37 -1.65
N ALA A 80 11.04 3.35 -1.18
CA ALA A 80 12.27 3.52 -0.42
C ALA A 80 13.34 4.30 -1.19
N ALA A 81 13.50 4.03 -2.50
CA ALA A 81 14.44 4.77 -3.34
C ALA A 81 14.05 6.25 -3.49
N VAL A 82 12.75 6.54 -3.63
CA VAL A 82 12.22 7.90 -3.71
C VAL A 82 12.43 8.63 -2.38
N PHE A 83 11.97 8.08 -1.26
CA PHE A 83 12.08 8.73 0.05
C PHE A 83 13.53 8.89 0.51
N SER A 84 14.42 7.93 0.21
CA SER A 84 15.85 8.08 0.52
C SER A 84 16.48 9.28 -0.19
N ARG A 85 15.99 9.63 -1.39
CA ARG A 85 16.48 10.80 -2.14
C ARG A 85 15.87 12.11 -1.69
N TYR A 86 14.56 12.12 -1.40
CA TYR A 86 13.86 13.34 -1.00
C TYR A 86 14.14 13.74 0.45
N GLU A 87 14.13 12.78 1.36
CA GLU A 87 14.27 13.04 2.81
C GLU A 87 15.73 12.92 3.28
N GLY A 88 16.65 12.48 2.41
CA GLY A 88 18.04 12.25 2.76
C GLY A 88 18.28 11.10 3.74
N TRP A 89 17.26 10.28 4.01
CA TRP A 89 17.36 9.10 4.86
C TRP A 89 18.16 7.98 4.20
N SER A 90 18.69 7.06 5.02
CA SER A 90 19.28 5.85 4.48
C SER A 90 18.22 5.03 3.72
N TYR A 91 18.66 4.23 2.74
CA TYR A 91 17.74 3.38 1.99
C TYR A 91 17.00 2.40 2.90
N PHE A 92 17.67 1.90 3.96
CA PHE A 92 17.07 0.98 4.92
C PHE A 92 16.01 1.67 5.78
N ASP A 93 16.26 2.89 6.26
CA ASP A 93 15.27 3.67 7.01
C ASP A 93 14.06 4.02 6.13
N SER A 94 14.30 4.33 4.86
CA SER A 94 13.24 4.60 3.88
C SER A 94 12.40 3.35 3.58
N PHE A 95 13.05 2.19 3.50
CA PHE A 95 12.36 0.90 3.35
C PHE A 95 11.53 0.57 4.59
N TYR A 96 12.10 0.75 5.79
CA TYR A 96 11.41 0.60 7.06
C TYR A 96 10.19 1.53 7.14
N TYR A 97 10.35 2.80 6.78
CA TYR A 97 9.27 3.77 6.69
C TYR A 97 8.16 3.30 5.75
N CYS A 98 8.49 2.90 4.51
CA CYS A 98 7.49 2.37 3.57
C CYS A 98 6.76 1.14 4.12
N PHE A 99 7.47 0.22 4.77
CA PHE A 99 6.88 -0.98 5.37
C PHE A 99 5.91 -0.64 6.50
N VAL A 100 6.33 0.15 7.49
CA VAL A 100 5.52 0.58 8.65
C VAL A 100 4.30 1.39 8.21
N THR A 101 4.44 2.17 7.13
CA THR A 101 3.37 2.96 6.52
C THR A 101 2.33 2.09 5.83
N LEU A 102 2.75 1.20 4.92
CA LEU A 102 1.85 0.37 4.12
C LEU A 102 1.16 -0.73 4.94
N THR A 103 1.81 -1.21 6.00
CA THR A 103 1.18 -2.13 6.98
C THR A 103 0.26 -1.42 7.96
N THR A 104 0.13 -0.09 7.88
CA THR A 104 -0.69 0.76 8.74
C THR A 104 -0.30 0.72 10.24
N ILE A 105 0.90 0.23 10.57
CA ILE A 105 1.47 0.29 11.92
C ILE A 105 1.70 1.76 12.31
N GLY A 106 2.38 2.51 11.44
CA GLY A 106 2.51 3.96 11.52
C GLY A 106 3.07 4.51 12.84
N PHE A 107 4.23 4.02 13.31
CA PHE A 107 4.88 4.46 14.55
C PHE A 107 5.10 5.98 14.64
N GLY A 108 5.50 6.63 13.53
CA GLY A 108 5.70 8.09 13.47
C GLY A 108 7.10 8.55 13.85
N ASP A 109 8.05 7.62 13.97
CA ASP A 109 9.49 7.84 14.06
C ASP A 109 10.08 8.41 12.76
N TYR A 110 9.57 7.97 11.61
CA TYR A 110 9.81 8.57 10.30
C TYR A 110 8.49 9.04 9.68
N VAL A 111 8.47 10.28 9.18
CA VAL A 111 7.32 10.91 8.53
C VAL A 111 7.84 11.74 7.36
N ALA A 112 7.38 11.44 6.14
CA ALA A 112 7.83 12.16 4.96
C ALA A 112 7.16 13.53 4.85
N LEU A 113 7.81 14.46 4.14
CA LEU A 113 7.34 15.81 3.83
C LEU A 113 7.08 16.68 5.08
N GLN A 114 7.95 16.54 6.09
CA GLN A 114 7.96 17.40 7.28
C GLN A 114 9.01 18.50 7.16
#